data_AF-Q7M3Y3-F1
#
_entry.id   AF-Q7M3Y3-F1
#
_cell.length_a   1.000
_cell.length_b   1.000
_cell.length_c   1.000
_cell.angle_alpha   90.00
_cell.angle_beta   90.00
_cell.angle_gamma   90.00
#
_symmetry.space_group_name_H-M   'P 1'
#
loop_
_entity.id
_entity.type
_entity.pdbx_description
1 polymer ?
#
loop_
_entity_poly.entity_id
_entity_poly.type
_entity_poly.pdbx_seq_one_letter_code
_entity_poly.pdbx_strand_id
1 'polypeptide(L)'
;SSLEERRAARAARRRKQDENEGGEEQEETTSRRSRRRQQEDEEDSYSAPAEPAYDAEAENRRRQQQEEEEAAARAAEEEYNRQQEELRRQRQEEERQRREEEQRRQQEEEERLRLEREEQEREEEARRMAEEQKKKKKKGLGGLSPEKKKMLKKLIMQKAAEDLANEAKAKAEAKEKYINDLVPKFSTDGKDVAALQALCKDFHKRLASLEEDVYDWEAKIRKQDFEINELTLKVNDTKGKFVKPVLRKVNKTESKLDKIQRKEAKKSDFRDNLKSSREHEADKEGGEGENE
;
A
#
# COMPACT_ATOMS: atom_id res chain seq x y z
N SER A 1 3.18 11.64 -25.64
CA SER A 1 1.78 12.10 -25.59
C SER A 1 1.24 11.80 -24.20
N SER A 2 0.60 12.78 -23.58
CA SER A 2 -0.03 12.62 -22.26
C SER A 2 -1.14 11.57 -22.30
N LEU A 3 -1.43 10.94 -21.16
CA LEU A 3 -2.52 9.95 -21.01
C LEU A 3 -3.89 10.56 -21.37
N GLU A 4 -4.02 11.88 -21.22
CA GLU A 4 -5.18 12.69 -21.64
C GLU A 4 -5.37 12.75 -23.16
N GLU A 5 -4.29 12.92 -23.94
CA GLU A 5 -4.39 12.95 -25.42
C GLU A 5 -4.91 11.62 -25.95
N ARG A 6 -4.52 10.50 -25.33
CA ARG A 6 -4.99 9.16 -25.71
C ARG A 6 -6.48 8.96 -25.38
N ARG A 7 -6.96 9.49 -24.25
CA ARG A 7 -8.39 9.46 -23.90
C ARG A 7 -9.22 10.30 -24.86
N ALA A 8 -8.78 11.53 -25.17
CA ALA A 8 -9.45 12.42 -26.10
C ALA A 8 -9.54 11.82 -27.52
N ALA A 9 -8.44 11.24 -28.01
CA ALA A 9 -8.43 10.58 -29.32
C ALA A 9 -9.37 9.36 -29.40
N ARG A 10 -9.50 8.58 -28.31
CA ARG A 10 -10.42 7.44 -28.27
C ARG A 10 -11.90 7.88 -28.24
N ALA A 11 -12.21 8.94 -27.49
CA ALA A 11 -13.57 9.50 -27.45
C ALA A 11 -14.00 10.07 -28.81
N ALA A 12 -13.10 10.76 -29.51
CA ALA A 12 -13.37 11.30 -30.85
C ALA A 12 -13.62 10.19 -31.88
N ARG A 13 -12.93 9.05 -31.78
CA ARG A 13 -13.18 7.89 -32.66
C ARG A 13 -14.53 7.24 -32.40
N ARG A 14 -14.97 7.16 -31.14
CA ARG A 14 -16.26 6.56 -30.80
C ARG A 14 -17.45 7.40 -31.29
N ARG A 15 -17.38 8.73 -31.14
CA ARG A 15 -18.41 9.63 -31.70
C ARG A 15 -18.55 9.52 -33.22
N LYS A 16 -17.43 9.32 -33.94
CA LYS A 16 -17.47 9.07 -35.39
C LYS A 16 -18.01 7.70 -35.78
N GLN A 17 -18.02 6.72 -34.86
CA GLN A 17 -18.66 5.43 -35.11
C GLN A 17 -20.18 5.52 -34.86
N ASP A 18 -20.59 6.22 -33.79
CA ASP A 18 -22.01 6.40 -33.47
C ASP A 18 -22.74 7.29 -34.50
N GLU A 19 -22.06 8.25 -35.16
CA GLU A 19 -22.64 9.05 -36.24
C GLU A 19 -22.74 8.30 -37.59
N ASN A 20 -22.14 7.12 -37.73
CA ASN A 20 -22.07 6.39 -38.99
C ASN A 20 -23.00 5.16 -39.09
N GLU A 21 -23.81 4.87 -38.06
CA GLU A 21 -24.73 3.72 -38.05
C GLU A 21 -26.22 4.12 -37.98
N GLY A 22 -26.55 5.39 -38.27
CA GLY A 22 -27.88 5.97 -38.05
C GLY A 22 -28.69 6.36 -39.29
N GLY A 23 -28.43 5.78 -40.48
CA GLY A 23 -29.25 6.08 -41.64
C GLY A 23 -29.05 5.10 -42.78
N GLU A 24 -30.13 4.42 -43.16
CA GLU A 24 -30.46 3.84 -44.48
C GLU A 24 -31.03 2.42 -44.36
N GLU A 25 -32.33 2.32 -44.05
CA GLU A 25 -33.19 1.23 -44.51
C GLU A 25 -34.50 1.85 -45.01
N GLN A 26 -34.47 2.36 -46.25
CA GLN A 26 -35.64 2.27 -47.10
C GLN A 26 -35.27 1.37 -48.26
N GLU A 27 -35.96 0.24 -48.24
CA GLU A 27 -35.77 -0.92 -49.08
C GLU A 27 -35.91 -0.61 -50.56
N GLU A 28 -35.08 -1.33 -51.28
CA GLU A 28 -35.09 -1.60 -52.70
C GLU A 28 -36.50 -1.98 -53.19
N THR A 29 -36.92 -1.45 -54.33
CA THR A 29 -37.23 -2.35 -55.46
C THR A 29 -36.89 -1.70 -56.79
N THR A 30 -36.25 -2.54 -57.58
CA THR A 30 -35.68 -2.35 -58.88
C THR A 30 -36.72 -2.16 -59.98
N SER A 31 -36.35 -1.43 -61.03
CA SER A 31 -36.39 -1.87 -62.44
C SER A 31 -36.90 -0.81 -63.42
N ARG A 32 -35.94 -0.11 -64.01
CA ARG A 32 -35.73 -0.01 -65.47
C ARG A 32 -36.97 0.23 -66.36
N ARG A 33 -36.92 1.44 -66.96
CA ARG A 33 -36.68 1.68 -68.40
C ARG A 33 -37.89 2.10 -69.25
N SER A 34 -37.60 3.15 -70.04
CA SER A 34 -38.25 3.60 -71.27
C SER A 34 -39.42 4.59 -71.06
N ARG A 35 -39.15 5.89 -71.20
CA ARG A 35 -39.37 6.67 -72.44
C ARG A 35 -40.81 6.55 -72.99
N ARG A 36 -41.55 7.67 -73.03
CA ARG A 36 -41.99 8.36 -74.26
C ARG A 36 -43.19 9.31 -74.00
N ARG A 37 -43.02 10.57 -74.45
CA ARG A 37 -43.96 11.58 -74.99
C ARG A 37 -45.26 11.97 -74.25
N GLN A 38 -45.38 13.30 -74.16
CA GLN A 38 -46.53 14.21 -74.39
C GLN A 38 -47.86 13.63 -74.93
N GLN A 39 -48.95 14.34 -74.53
CA GLN A 39 -50.38 14.30 -74.92
C GLN A 39 -51.29 13.60 -73.92
N GLU A 40 -52.48 14.08 -73.56
CA GLU A 40 -53.27 15.32 -73.69
C GLU A 40 -54.31 15.22 -72.55
N ASP A 41 -54.82 16.37 -72.11
CA ASP A 41 -55.94 16.45 -71.15
C ASP A 41 -57.17 15.69 -71.67
N GLU A 42 -57.82 14.88 -70.84
CA GLU A 42 -59.28 14.76 -70.78
C GLU A 42 -59.70 13.95 -69.53
N GLU A 43 -60.58 14.58 -68.75
CA GLU A 43 -61.24 14.03 -67.57
C GLU A 43 -62.20 12.92 -67.98
N ASP A 44 -62.19 11.76 -67.30
CA ASP A 44 -63.36 10.89 -67.37
C ASP A 44 -63.61 10.07 -66.10
N SER A 45 -64.91 9.95 -65.84
CA SER A 45 -65.58 9.61 -64.59
C SER A 45 -65.36 8.17 -64.10
N TYR A 46 -65.07 8.04 -62.80
CA TYR A 46 -64.87 6.78 -62.09
C TYR A 46 -66.21 6.06 -61.81
N SER A 47 -66.34 4.80 -62.23
CA SER A 47 -67.42 3.89 -61.81
C SER A 47 -66.81 2.69 -61.09
N ALA A 48 -67.15 2.53 -59.81
CA ALA A 48 -66.52 1.59 -58.89
C ALA A 48 -67.01 0.12 -59.05
N PRO A 49 -66.14 -0.90 -58.89
CA PRO A 49 -66.48 -2.33 -59.04
C PRO A 49 -67.13 -2.97 -57.78
N ALA A 50 -67.85 -4.07 -58.00
CA ALA A 50 -68.66 -4.81 -57.02
C ALA A 50 -67.83 -5.60 -55.98
N GLU A 51 -68.31 -5.58 -54.72
CA GLU A 51 -67.64 -6.15 -53.54
C GLU A 51 -67.81 -7.68 -53.38
N PRO A 52 -66.78 -8.40 -52.90
CA PRO A 52 -66.83 -9.84 -52.60
C PRO A 52 -67.61 -10.17 -51.32
N ALA A 53 -68.17 -11.40 -51.26
CA ALA A 53 -69.00 -11.90 -50.18
C ALA A 53 -68.25 -11.98 -48.83
N TYR A 54 -68.93 -11.50 -47.78
CA TYR A 54 -68.43 -11.33 -46.42
C TYR A 54 -68.46 -12.64 -45.60
N ASP A 55 -67.29 -13.16 -45.20
CA ASP A 55 -67.13 -14.28 -44.26
C ASP A 55 -66.77 -13.76 -42.86
N ALA A 56 -67.77 -13.68 -41.99
CA ALA A 56 -67.65 -13.13 -40.65
C ALA A 56 -66.70 -13.93 -39.73
N GLU A 57 -66.60 -15.26 -39.91
CA GLU A 57 -65.70 -16.08 -39.08
C GLU A 57 -64.24 -15.88 -39.47
N ALA A 58 -63.96 -15.79 -40.78
CA ALA A 58 -62.63 -15.48 -41.29
C ALA A 58 -62.18 -14.07 -40.84
N GLU A 59 -63.09 -13.09 -40.84
CA GLU A 59 -62.79 -11.74 -40.36
C GLU A 59 -62.51 -11.72 -38.84
N ASN A 60 -63.31 -12.42 -38.03
CA ASN A 60 -63.08 -12.52 -36.59
C ASN A 60 -61.74 -13.20 -36.26
N ARG A 61 -61.36 -14.27 -36.98
CA ARG A 61 -60.04 -14.92 -36.82
C ARG A 61 -58.90 -13.96 -37.20
N ARG A 62 -59.06 -13.17 -38.27
CA ARG A 62 -58.07 -12.14 -38.66
C ARG A 62 -57.94 -11.05 -37.61
N ARG A 63 -59.06 -10.56 -37.05
CA ARG A 63 -59.03 -9.55 -35.98
C ARG A 63 -58.36 -10.10 -34.72
N GLN A 64 -58.66 -11.33 -34.32
CA GLN A 64 -58.00 -11.98 -33.18
C GLN A 64 -56.50 -12.13 -33.41
N GLN A 65 -56.08 -12.57 -34.61
CA GLN A 65 -54.66 -12.66 -34.96
C GLN A 65 -53.97 -11.28 -34.97
N GLN A 66 -54.63 -10.25 -35.49
CA GLN A 66 -54.11 -8.88 -35.46
C GLN A 66 -54.02 -8.34 -34.03
N GLU A 67 -55.01 -8.59 -33.18
CA GLU A 67 -55.00 -8.20 -31.78
C GLU A 67 -53.91 -8.95 -30.99
N GLU A 68 -53.72 -10.25 -31.25
CA GLU A 68 -52.65 -11.06 -30.67
C GLU A 68 -51.27 -10.61 -31.14
N GLU A 69 -51.09 -10.33 -32.43
CA GLU A 69 -49.84 -9.84 -33.02
C GLU A 69 -49.50 -8.44 -32.49
N GLU A 70 -50.47 -7.53 -32.43
CA GLU A 70 -50.30 -6.19 -31.88
C GLU A 70 -50.04 -6.23 -30.37
N ALA A 71 -50.70 -7.13 -29.63
CA ALA A 71 -50.41 -7.36 -28.20
C ALA A 71 -49.00 -7.93 -27.99
N ALA A 72 -48.56 -8.87 -28.82
CA ALA A 72 -47.21 -9.42 -28.78
C ALA A 72 -46.15 -8.35 -29.14
N ALA A 73 -46.42 -7.51 -30.15
CA ALA A 73 -45.55 -6.40 -30.54
C ALA A 73 -45.43 -5.36 -29.41
N ARG A 74 -46.54 -4.97 -28.78
CA ARG A 74 -46.53 -4.07 -27.61
C ARG A 74 -45.76 -4.68 -26.43
N ALA A 75 -45.95 -5.97 -26.15
CA ALA A 75 -45.22 -6.67 -25.08
C ALA A 75 -43.71 -6.73 -25.35
N ALA A 76 -43.31 -6.99 -26.60
CA ALA A 76 -41.91 -7.00 -27.01
C ALA A 76 -41.26 -5.60 -26.95
N GLU A 77 -41.99 -4.56 -27.37
CA GLU A 77 -41.53 -3.16 -27.28
C GLU A 77 -41.39 -2.72 -25.82
N GLU A 78 -42.34 -3.10 -24.95
CA GLU A 78 -42.24 -2.86 -23.52
C GLU A 78 -41.04 -3.57 -22.88
N GLU A 79 -40.79 -4.85 -23.22
CA GLU A 79 -39.60 -5.56 -22.74
C GLU A 79 -38.31 -4.91 -23.21
N TYR A 80 -38.24 -4.51 -24.48
CA TYR A 80 -37.09 -3.78 -25.02
C TYR A 80 -36.86 -2.46 -24.29
N ASN A 81 -37.92 -1.68 -24.06
CA ASN A 81 -37.85 -0.43 -23.31
C ASN A 81 -37.41 -0.65 -21.85
N ARG A 82 -37.89 -1.72 -21.20
CA ARG A 82 -37.44 -2.10 -19.85
C ARG A 82 -35.96 -2.46 -19.82
N GLN A 83 -35.48 -3.28 -20.76
CA GLN A 83 -34.06 -3.64 -20.85
C GLN A 83 -33.16 -2.42 -21.11
N GLN A 84 -33.60 -1.51 -21.99
CA GLN A 84 -32.87 -0.27 -22.26
C GLN A 84 -32.84 0.65 -21.03
N GLU A 85 -33.93 0.74 -20.28
CA GLU A 85 -33.99 1.51 -19.04
C GLU A 85 -33.07 0.91 -17.96
N GLU A 86 -33.06 -0.40 -17.79
CA GLU A 86 -32.17 -1.10 -16.86
C GLU A 86 -30.70 -0.89 -17.21
N LEU A 87 -30.31 -1.03 -18.48
CA LEU A 87 -28.94 -0.75 -18.93
C LEU A 87 -28.54 0.71 -18.71
N ARG A 88 -29.48 1.65 -18.90
CA ARG A 88 -29.25 3.08 -18.59
C ARG A 88 -29.05 3.30 -17.10
N ARG A 89 -29.87 2.69 -16.25
CA ARG A 89 -29.76 2.76 -14.78
C ARG A 89 -28.44 2.16 -14.29
N GLN A 90 -28.09 0.96 -14.75
CA GLN A 90 -26.81 0.31 -14.41
C GLN A 90 -25.61 1.17 -14.81
N ARG A 91 -25.64 1.77 -16.00
CA ARG A 91 -24.58 2.68 -16.45
C ARG A 91 -24.47 3.92 -15.58
N GLN A 92 -25.59 4.54 -15.20
CA GLN A 92 -25.61 5.69 -14.32
C GLN A 92 -25.10 5.35 -12.92
N GLU A 93 -25.49 4.20 -12.37
CA GLU A 93 -25.01 3.71 -11.08
C GLU A 93 -23.51 3.39 -11.10
N GLU A 94 -23.01 2.71 -12.14
CA GLU A 94 -21.58 2.44 -12.31
C GLU A 94 -20.77 3.73 -12.43
N GLU A 95 -21.27 4.71 -13.19
CA GLU A 95 -20.60 6.01 -13.33
C GLU A 95 -20.61 6.80 -12.01
N ARG A 96 -21.71 6.74 -11.24
CA ARG A 96 -21.78 7.33 -9.90
C ARG A 96 -20.80 6.66 -8.94
N GLN A 97 -20.76 5.33 -8.89
CA GLN A 97 -19.83 4.58 -8.05
C GLN A 97 -18.37 4.89 -8.42
N ARG A 98 -18.05 4.96 -9.72
CA ARG A 98 -16.70 5.35 -10.19
C ARG A 98 -16.33 6.77 -9.74
N ARG A 99 -17.26 7.74 -9.84
CA ARG A 99 -17.04 9.12 -9.38
C ARG A 99 -16.87 9.20 -7.87
N GLU A 100 -17.68 8.48 -7.11
CA GLU A 100 -17.59 8.41 -5.64
C GLU A 100 -16.27 7.75 -5.21
N GLU A 101 -15.84 6.68 -5.88
CA GLU A 101 -14.56 6.02 -5.60
C GLU A 101 -13.37 6.93 -5.97
N GLU A 102 -13.40 7.61 -7.12
CA GLU A 102 -12.37 8.58 -7.51
C GLU A 102 -12.30 9.76 -6.52
N GLN A 103 -13.44 10.28 -6.06
CA GLN A 103 -13.49 11.33 -5.04
C GLN A 103 -12.94 10.85 -3.70
N ARG A 104 -13.29 9.64 -3.24
CA ARG A 104 -12.73 9.06 -2.01
C ARG A 104 -11.22 8.89 -2.12
N ARG A 105 -10.72 8.37 -3.26
CA ARG A 105 -9.28 8.22 -3.51
C ARG A 105 -8.56 9.57 -3.52
N GLN A 106 -9.13 10.60 -4.16
CA GLN A 106 -8.57 11.95 -4.17
C GLN A 106 -8.56 12.57 -2.77
N GLN A 107 -9.63 12.41 -1.99
CA GLN A 107 -9.69 12.88 -0.61
C GLN A 107 -8.67 12.19 0.28
N GLU A 108 -8.54 10.85 0.17
CA GLU A 108 -7.55 10.08 0.92
C GLU A 108 -6.10 10.45 0.53
N GLU A 109 -5.83 10.70 -0.76
CA GLU A 109 -4.52 11.14 -1.24
C GLU A 109 -4.20 12.58 -0.79
N GLU A 110 -5.17 13.49 -0.86
CA GLU A 110 -5.01 14.88 -0.39
C GLU A 110 -4.82 14.92 1.13
N GLU A 111 -5.58 14.13 1.90
CA GLU A 111 -5.42 14.02 3.35
C GLU A 111 -4.04 13.47 3.71
N ARG A 112 -3.56 12.45 3.01
CA ARG A 112 -2.20 11.91 3.17
C ARG A 112 -1.14 12.96 2.88
N LEU A 113 -1.27 13.73 1.80
CA LEU A 113 -0.32 14.78 1.43
C LEU A 113 -0.35 15.93 2.44
N ARG A 114 -1.53 16.29 2.98
CA ARG A 114 -1.68 17.29 4.04
C ARG A 114 -1.01 16.84 5.33
N LEU A 115 -1.24 15.60 5.76
CA LEU A 115 -0.60 15.00 6.94
C LEU A 115 0.92 14.94 6.78
N GLU A 116 1.42 14.55 5.61
CA GLU A 116 2.87 14.51 5.34
C GLU A 116 3.48 15.91 5.34
N ARG A 117 2.81 16.91 4.74
CA ARG A 117 3.28 18.30 4.80
C ARG A 117 3.27 18.83 6.23
N GLU A 118 2.21 18.57 6.99
CA GLU A 118 2.13 18.99 8.40
C GLU A 118 3.20 18.29 9.25
N GLU A 119 3.47 17.01 9.02
CA GLU A 119 4.55 16.27 9.68
C GLU A 119 5.93 16.85 9.31
N GLN A 120 6.16 17.18 8.03
CA GLN A 120 7.39 17.83 7.58
C GLN A 120 7.54 19.23 8.19
N GLU A 121 6.49 20.03 8.23
CA GLU A 121 6.49 21.36 8.87
C GLU A 121 6.76 21.25 10.38
N ARG A 122 6.14 20.28 11.07
CA ARG A 122 6.41 20.00 12.49
C ARG A 122 7.84 19.48 12.70
N GLU A 123 8.38 18.63 11.82
CA GLU A 123 9.77 18.17 11.90
C GLU A 123 10.74 19.33 11.65
N GLU A 124 10.48 20.18 10.67
CA GLU A 124 11.28 21.36 10.36
C GLU A 124 11.23 22.39 11.51
N GLU A 125 10.06 22.64 12.08
CA GLU A 125 9.91 23.51 13.26
C GLU A 125 10.64 22.92 14.46
N ALA A 126 10.48 21.63 14.74
CA ALA A 126 11.20 20.93 15.80
C ALA A 126 12.73 20.99 15.58
N ARG A 127 13.19 20.87 14.33
CA ARG A 127 14.60 21.03 13.97
C ARG A 127 15.08 22.47 14.16
N ARG A 128 14.30 23.48 13.76
CA ARG A 128 14.61 24.90 13.97
C ARG A 128 14.68 25.24 15.45
N MET A 129 13.69 24.81 16.24
CA MET A 129 13.67 24.97 17.70
C MET A 129 14.83 24.23 18.36
N ALA A 130 15.14 23.00 17.93
CA ALA A 130 16.29 22.25 18.44
C ALA A 130 17.62 22.90 18.05
N GLU A 131 17.74 23.48 16.85
CA GLU A 131 18.93 24.20 16.41
C GLU A 131 19.09 25.52 17.17
N GLU A 132 18.00 26.25 17.40
CA GLU A 132 17.99 27.48 18.19
C GLU A 132 18.32 27.21 19.66
N GLN A 133 17.76 26.15 20.23
CA GLN A 133 18.16 25.64 21.54
C GLN A 133 19.62 25.20 21.56
N LYS A 134 20.15 24.56 20.50
CA LYS A 134 21.57 24.23 20.40
C LYS A 134 22.45 25.47 20.31
N LYS A 135 22.01 26.54 19.63
CA LYS A 135 22.73 27.83 19.58
C LYS A 135 22.70 28.54 20.94
N LYS A 136 21.55 28.52 21.63
CA LYS A 136 21.40 29.02 23.01
C LYS A 136 22.21 28.18 24.02
N LYS A 137 22.24 26.84 23.91
CA LYS A 137 23.07 25.94 24.74
C LYS A 137 24.57 26.03 24.43
N LYS A 138 24.95 26.30 23.17
CA LYS A 138 26.35 26.60 22.79
C LYS A 138 26.83 27.91 23.38
N LYS A 139 25.95 28.91 23.58
CA LYS A 139 26.27 30.15 24.30
C LYS A 139 26.13 30.05 25.82
N GLY A 140 25.28 29.15 26.35
CA GLY A 140 24.99 29.06 27.79
C GLY A 140 25.80 28.05 28.60
N LEU A 141 26.37 27.00 27.98
CA LEU A 141 27.17 25.99 28.72
C LEU A 141 28.40 25.50 27.91
N GLY A 142 28.80 26.25 26.88
CA GLY A 142 29.81 25.86 25.89
C GLY A 142 31.27 26.02 26.31
N GLY A 143 31.55 26.71 27.42
CA GLY A 143 32.90 27.09 27.86
C GLY A 143 33.71 26.03 28.60
N LEU A 144 33.22 24.80 28.76
CA LEU A 144 34.05 23.74 29.36
C LEU A 144 35.12 23.28 28.36
N SER A 145 36.38 23.22 28.84
CA SER A 145 37.51 22.66 28.11
C SER A 145 37.20 21.22 27.65
N PRO A 146 37.75 20.77 26.51
CA PRO A 146 37.50 19.42 25.98
C PRO A 146 37.84 18.30 26.99
N GLU A 147 38.83 18.53 27.84
CA GLU A 147 39.20 17.64 28.95
C GLU A 147 38.10 17.54 30.00
N LYS A 148 37.56 18.68 30.45
CA LYS A 148 36.44 18.72 31.40
C LYS A 148 35.20 18.02 30.84
N LYS A 149 34.91 18.16 29.54
CA LYS A 149 33.80 17.44 28.87
C LYS A 149 33.99 15.91 28.88
N LYS A 150 35.21 15.42 28.61
CA LYS A 150 35.52 13.98 28.68
C LYS A 150 35.42 13.44 30.10
N MET A 151 35.94 14.17 31.08
CA MET A 151 35.85 13.81 32.49
C MET A 151 34.38 13.78 32.97
N LEU A 152 33.59 14.79 32.60
CA LEU A 152 32.17 14.84 32.93
C LEU A 152 31.39 13.68 32.31
N LYS A 153 31.64 13.32 31.05
CA LYS A 153 31.01 12.14 30.43
C LYS A 153 31.32 10.85 31.19
N LYS A 154 32.57 10.67 31.63
CA LYS A 154 32.97 9.51 32.45
C LYS A 154 32.23 9.50 33.79
N LEU A 155 32.16 10.63 34.48
CA LEU A 155 31.46 10.76 35.76
C LEU A 155 29.95 10.48 35.62
N ILE A 156 29.30 10.96 34.54
CA ILE A 156 27.88 10.67 34.28
C ILE A 156 27.66 9.18 34.03
N MET A 157 28.54 8.52 33.26
CA MET A 157 28.44 7.08 33.02
C MET A 157 28.70 6.26 34.29
N GLN A 158 29.68 6.65 35.11
CA GLN A 158 29.97 6.02 36.40
C GLN A 158 28.77 6.17 37.34
N LYS A 159 28.24 7.38 37.49
CA LYS A 159 27.05 7.64 38.29
C LYS A 159 25.84 6.86 37.80
N ALA A 160 25.60 6.78 36.49
CA ALA A 160 24.49 6.00 35.95
C ALA A 160 24.63 4.49 36.24
N ALA A 161 25.85 3.96 36.23
CA ALA A 161 26.11 2.56 36.59
C ALA A 161 25.94 2.32 38.11
N GLU A 162 26.41 3.25 38.94
CA GLU A 162 26.21 3.23 40.39
C GLU A 162 24.72 3.34 40.76
N ASP A 163 23.99 4.27 40.15
CA ASP A 163 22.55 4.46 40.37
C ASP A 163 21.77 3.19 39.97
N LEU A 164 22.11 2.54 38.86
CA LEU A 164 21.51 1.27 38.44
C LEU A 164 21.78 0.13 39.44
N ALA A 165 23.01 0.04 39.97
CA ALA A 165 23.37 -0.95 40.99
C ALA A 165 22.69 -0.67 42.34
N ASN A 166 22.60 0.60 42.72
CA ASN A 166 21.91 1.06 43.93
C ASN A 166 20.41 0.80 43.84
N GLU A 167 19.77 1.03 42.69
CA GLU A 167 18.35 0.72 42.48
C GLU A 167 18.10 -0.80 42.58
N ALA A 168 18.98 -1.62 41.98
CA ALA A 168 18.89 -3.08 42.11
C ALA A 168 19.02 -3.53 43.58
N LYS A 169 19.96 -2.94 44.33
CA LYS A 169 20.14 -3.21 45.77
C LYS A 169 18.92 -2.76 46.58
N ALA A 170 18.42 -1.55 46.34
CA ALA A 170 17.25 -1.02 47.02
C ALA A 170 16.00 -1.87 46.75
N LYS A 171 15.83 -2.35 45.50
CA LYS A 171 14.74 -3.26 45.14
C LYS A 171 14.88 -4.63 45.83
N ALA A 172 16.09 -5.15 45.95
CA ALA A 172 16.34 -6.39 46.69
C ALA A 172 16.08 -6.23 48.20
N GLU A 173 16.57 -5.15 48.82
CA GLU A 173 16.31 -4.82 50.23
C GLU A 173 14.82 -4.57 50.49
N ALA A 174 14.11 -3.90 49.59
CA ALA A 174 12.65 -3.71 49.69
C ALA A 174 11.89 -5.04 49.58
N LYS A 175 12.32 -5.93 48.66
CA LYS A 175 11.75 -7.28 48.55
C LYS A 175 12.00 -8.09 49.81
N GLU A 176 13.21 -8.03 50.38
CA GLU A 176 13.56 -8.72 51.61
C GLU A 176 12.73 -8.21 52.80
N LYS A 177 12.59 -6.88 52.95
CA LYS A 177 11.72 -6.27 53.96
C LYS A 177 10.28 -6.74 53.82
N TYR A 178 9.72 -6.70 52.61
CA TYR A 178 8.36 -7.16 52.33
C TYR A 178 8.16 -8.64 52.67
N ILE A 179 9.13 -9.51 52.35
CA ILE A 179 9.07 -10.94 52.70
C ILE A 179 9.13 -11.14 54.22
N ASN A 180 10.00 -10.41 54.92
CA ASN A 180 10.13 -10.49 56.38
C ASN A 180 8.87 -9.99 57.10
N ASP A 181 8.18 -8.98 56.56
CA ASP A 181 6.91 -8.48 57.11
C ASP A 181 5.77 -9.48 56.90
N LEU A 182 5.77 -10.18 55.76
CA LEU A 182 4.75 -11.20 55.44
C LEU A 182 4.96 -12.54 56.14
N VAL A 183 6.21 -12.91 56.42
CA VAL A 183 6.57 -14.20 57.03
C VAL A 183 7.13 -13.95 58.43
N PRO A 184 6.28 -14.01 59.47
CA PRO A 184 6.76 -13.97 60.85
C PRO A 184 7.76 -15.09 61.10
N LYS A 185 8.88 -14.77 61.76
CA LYS A 185 9.80 -15.78 62.25
C LYS A 185 9.06 -16.64 63.27
N PHE A 186 9.06 -17.96 63.05
CA PHE A 186 8.54 -18.92 64.00
C PHE A 186 9.70 -19.57 64.76
N SER A 187 9.51 -19.81 66.05
CA SER A 187 10.42 -20.65 66.85
C SER A 187 9.67 -21.91 67.29
N THR A 188 10.38 -23.03 67.32
CA THR A 188 9.89 -24.32 67.83
C THR A 188 10.27 -24.55 69.29
N ASP A 189 11.04 -23.64 69.88
CA ASP A 189 11.64 -23.83 71.20
C ASP A 189 10.57 -23.85 72.30
N GLY A 190 10.61 -24.86 73.16
CA GLY A 190 9.70 -25.00 74.31
C GLY A 190 8.25 -25.35 73.97
N LYS A 191 7.92 -25.73 72.73
CA LYS A 191 6.57 -26.17 72.35
C LYS A 191 6.36 -27.65 72.67
N ASP A 192 5.20 -27.97 73.22
CA ASP A 192 4.75 -29.36 73.39
C ASP A 192 4.38 -30.01 72.05
N VAL A 193 4.34 -31.35 72.00
CA VAL A 193 4.05 -32.15 70.80
C VAL A 193 2.72 -31.75 70.17
N ALA A 194 1.68 -31.51 70.97
CA ALA A 194 0.37 -31.08 70.45
C ALA A 194 0.43 -29.69 69.78
N ALA A 195 1.15 -28.75 70.39
CA ALA A 195 1.35 -27.41 69.84
C ALA A 195 2.17 -27.45 68.55
N LEU A 196 3.17 -28.34 68.46
CA LEU A 196 3.97 -28.54 67.26
C LEU A 196 3.13 -29.14 66.12
N GLN A 197 2.27 -30.13 66.41
CA GLN A 197 1.35 -30.70 65.42
C GLN A 197 0.35 -29.66 64.88
N ALA A 198 -0.17 -28.79 65.74
CA ALA A 198 -1.05 -27.69 65.32
C ALA A 198 -0.31 -26.73 64.37
N LEU A 199 0.90 -26.32 64.73
CA LEU A 199 1.75 -25.45 63.91
C LEU A 199 2.03 -26.07 62.52
N CYS A 200 2.33 -27.36 62.45
CA CYS A 200 2.53 -28.06 61.19
C CYS A 200 1.26 -28.07 60.32
N LYS A 201 0.08 -28.28 60.91
CA LYS A 201 -1.20 -28.22 60.19
C LYS A 201 -1.49 -26.83 59.66
N ASP A 202 -1.19 -25.79 60.43
CA ASP A 202 -1.39 -24.41 60.02
C ASP A 202 -0.44 -24.00 58.89
N PHE A 203 0.83 -24.41 58.95
CA PHE A 203 1.76 -24.22 57.83
C PHE A 203 1.33 -24.97 56.58
N HIS A 204 0.81 -26.19 56.70
CA HIS A 204 0.34 -26.94 55.54
C HIS A 204 -0.88 -26.27 54.89
N LYS A 205 -1.84 -25.77 55.67
CA LYS A 205 -2.97 -24.98 55.15
C LYS A 205 -2.50 -23.70 54.47
N ARG A 206 -1.54 -22.99 55.08
CA ARG A 206 -1.00 -21.75 54.50
C ARG A 206 -0.26 -22.01 53.19
N LEU A 207 0.51 -23.10 53.12
CA LEU A 207 1.19 -23.52 51.91
C LEU A 207 0.21 -23.81 50.78
N ALA A 208 -0.85 -24.60 51.04
CA ALA A 208 -1.88 -24.89 50.05
C ALA A 208 -2.55 -23.62 49.49
N SER A 209 -2.87 -22.65 50.34
CA SER A 209 -3.41 -21.35 49.92
C SER A 209 -2.39 -20.53 49.10
N LEU A 210 -1.11 -20.54 49.47
CA LEU A 210 -0.08 -19.85 48.70
C LEU A 210 0.19 -20.50 47.35
N GLU A 211 0.08 -21.83 47.25
CA GLU A 211 0.20 -22.57 45.98
C GLU A 211 -0.94 -22.22 45.01
N GLU A 212 -2.18 -22.08 45.51
CA GLU A 212 -3.31 -21.58 44.74
C GLU A 212 -3.06 -20.15 44.24
N ASP A 213 -2.63 -19.24 45.13
CA ASP A 213 -2.29 -17.87 44.76
C ASP A 213 -1.18 -17.82 43.68
N VAL A 214 -0.13 -18.65 43.81
CA VAL A 214 0.95 -18.75 42.83
C VAL A 214 0.42 -19.22 41.48
N TYR A 215 -0.45 -20.23 41.46
CA TYR A 215 -1.07 -20.71 40.23
C TYR A 215 -1.85 -19.61 39.51
N ASP A 216 -2.64 -18.81 40.24
CA ASP A 216 -3.38 -17.67 39.70
C ASP A 216 -2.46 -16.60 39.11
N TRP A 217 -1.38 -16.26 39.81
CA TRP A 217 -0.37 -15.33 39.30
C TRP A 217 0.32 -15.86 38.05
N GLU A 218 0.71 -17.14 38.01
CA GLU A 218 1.33 -17.77 36.84
C GLU A 218 0.39 -17.79 35.63
N ALA A 219 -0.90 -18.07 35.84
CA ALA A 219 -1.91 -18.01 34.78
C ALA A 219 -2.06 -16.58 34.23
N LYS A 220 -2.06 -15.57 35.11
CA LYS A 220 -2.12 -14.16 34.72
C LYS A 220 -0.87 -13.72 33.96
N ILE A 221 0.32 -14.09 34.42
CA ILE A 221 1.59 -13.79 33.74
C ILE A 221 1.60 -14.42 32.35
N ARG A 222 1.22 -15.70 32.22
CA ARG A 222 1.12 -16.37 30.90
C ARG A 222 0.20 -15.64 29.93
N LYS A 223 -0.95 -15.15 30.40
CA LYS A 223 -1.87 -14.34 29.58
C LYS A 223 -1.24 -13.01 29.16
N GLN A 224 -0.54 -12.34 30.07
CA GLN A 224 0.14 -11.07 29.79
C GLN A 224 1.32 -11.26 28.83
N ASP A 225 2.10 -12.33 28.96
CA ASP A 225 3.18 -12.66 28.03
C ASP A 225 2.65 -12.90 26.61
N PHE A 226 1.51 -13.60 26.48
CA PHE A 226 0.82 -13.77 25.20
C PHE A 226 0.39 -12.42 24.62
N GLU A 227 -0.21 -11.54 25.42
CA GLU A 227 -0.62 -10.20 24.99
C GLU A 227 0.57 -9.32 24.59
N ILE A 228 1.68 -9.36 25.33
CA ILE A 228 2.92 -8.65 24.99
C ILE A 228 3.47 -9.15 23.65
N ASN A 229 3.46 -10.47 23.41
CA ASN A 229 3.92 -11.04 22.14
C ASN A 229 3.02 -10.62 20.98
N GLU A 230 1.70 -10.71 21.14
CA GLU A 230 0.71 -10.22 20.16
C GLU A 230 0.91 -8.74 19.84
N LEU A 231 1.08 -7.89 20.85
CA LEU A 231 1.34 -6.46 20.67
C LEU A 231 2.70 -6.21 20.01
N THR A 232 3.72 -6.98 20.36
CA THR A 232 5.05 -6.88 19.74
C THR A 232 4.98 -7.24 18.25
N LEU A 233 4.23 -8.26 17.87
CA LEU A 233 3.96 -8.61 16.47
C LEU A 233 3.22 -7.48 15.75
N LYS A 234 2.14 -6.95 16.32
CA LYS A 234 1.39 -5.82 15.75
C LYS A 234 2.26 -4.57 15.58
N VAL A 235 3.12 -4.26 16.56
CA VAL A 235 4.08 -3.15 16.48
C VAL A 235 5.11 -3.40 15.37
N ASN A 236 5.50 -4.64 15.13
CA ASN A 236 6.42 -4.97 14.04
C ASN A 236 5.75 -4.89 12.66
N ASP A 237 4.50 -5.35 12.52
CA ASP A 237 3.74 -5.25 11.27
C ASP A 237 3.42 -3.79 10.91
N THR A 238 3.06 -2.96 11.91
CA THR A 238 2.80 -1.52 11.72
C THR A 238 4.06 -0.71 11.40
N LYS A 239 5.22 -1.07 11.97
CA LYS A 239 6.52 -0.50 11.55
C LYS A 239 6.87 -0.85 10.10
N GLY A 240 6.19 -1.84 9.52
CA GLY A 240 6.41 -2.35 8.17
C GLY A 240 7.68 -3.21 8.10
N LYS A 241 7.67 -4.19 7.18
CA LYS A 241 8.84 -5.03 6.85
C LYS A 241 10.08 -4.27 6.32
N PHE A 242 10.00 -2.95 6.22
CA PHE A 242 11.07 -2.10 5.74
C PHE A 242 11.91 -1.61 6.92
N VAL A 243 12.81 -2.47 7.40
CA VAL A 243 13.87 -2.02 8.32
C VAL A 243 14.75 -1.04 7.56
N LYS A 244 14.60 0.26 7.84
CA LYS A 244 15.41 1.31 7.23
C LYS A 244 16.87 1.04 7.58
N PRO A 245 17.73 0.63 6.63
CA PRO A 245 19.11 0.32 6.95
C PRO A 245 19.77 1.58 7.50
N VAL A 246 20.65 1.42 8.49
CA VAL A 246 21.46 2.52 9.02
C VAL A 246 22.37 3.01 7.88
N LEU A 247 21.96 4.10 7.23
CA LEU A 247 22.75 4.73 6.18
C LEU A 247 24.03 5.28 6.82
N ARG A 248 25.14 4.55 6.66
CA ARG A 248 26.46 5.14 6.93
C ARG A 248 26.63 6.33 6.01
N LYS A 249 27.10 7.44 6.55
CA LYS A 249 27.36 8.67 5.78
C LYS A 249 28.33 8.34 4.64
N VAL A 250 27.79 8.15 3.44
CA VAL A 250 28.58 8.12 2.23
C VAL A 250 29.01 9.56 2.01
N ASN A 251 30.31 9.82 2.10
CA ASN A 251 30.82 11.12 1.69
C ASN A 251 30.45 11.33 0.22
N LYS A 252 29.80 12.46 -0.06
CA LYS A 252 29.50 12.90 -1.43
C LYS A 252 30.82 12.83 -2.19
N THR A 253 30.81 12.10 -3.31
CA THR A 253 31.79 12.00 -4.41
C THR A 253 33.27 12.28 -4.19
N GLU A 254 33.73 13.20 -3.34
CA GLU A 254 35.13 13.50 -3.04
C GLU A 254 35.97 12.25 -2.76
N SER A 255 35.58 11.35 -1.86
CA SER A 255 36.43 10.17 -1.61
C SER A 255 36.36 9.09 -2.70
N LYS A 256 35.36 9.13 -3.58
CA LYS A 256 35.35 8.32 -4.80
C LYS A 256 36.19 9.00 -5.89
N LEU A 257 36.14 10.33 -5.99
CA LEU A 257 36.97 11.16 -6.85
C LEU A 257 38.44 11.02 -6.48
N ASP A 258 38.83 11.08 -5.22
CA ASP A 258 40.22 10.83 -4.80
C ASP A 258 40.69 9.43 -5.20
N LYS A 259 39.82 8.42 -5.11
CA LYS A 259 40.17 7.06 -5.58
C LYS A 259 40.23 6.98 -7.10
N ILE A 260 39.38 7.72 -7.82
CA ILE A 260 39.40 7.79 -9.29
C ILE A 260 40.62 8.58 -9.76
N GLN A 261 40.91 9.73 -9.19
CA GLN A 261 42.10 10.55 -9.42
C GLN A 261 43.37 9.79 -9.04
N ARG A 262 43.42 9.06 -7.92
CA ARG A 262 44.55 8.17 -7.60
C ARG A 262 44.66 6.99 -8.56
N LYS A 263 43.53 6.48 -9.10
CA LYS A 263 43.55 5.44 -10.15
C LYS A 263 43.96 6.02 -11.50
N GLU A 264 43.59 7.25 -11.83
CA GLU A 264 43.99 7.96 -13.04
C GLU A 264 45.46 8.36 -12.99
N ALA A 265 45.94 8.83 -11.84
CA ALA A 265 47.36 9.05 -11.59
C ALA A 265 48.18 7.75 -11.74
N LYS A 266 47.61 6.58 -11.39
CA LYS A 266 48.23 5.27 -11.68
C LYS A 266 48.02 4.78 -13.11
N LYS A 267 47.06 5.32 -13.87
CA LYS A 267 46.93 5.05 -15.32
C LYS A 267 47.97 5.82 -16.13
N SER A 268 48.50 6.94 -15.63
CA SER A 268 49.72 7.54 -16.19
C SER A 268 50.89 6.55 -16.10
N ASP A 269 51.08 5.87 -14.96
CA ASP A 269 52.12 4.83 -14.82
C ASP A 269 51.86 3.56 -15.64
N PHE A 270 50.59 3.30 -16.01
CA PHE A 270 50.25 2.14 -16.83
C PHE A 270 50.81 2.26 -18.26
N ARG A 271 51.05 3.48 -18.76
CA ARG A 271 51.70 3.68 -20.06
C ARG A 271 53.17 3.27 -20.05
N ASP A 272 53.88 3.47 -18.94
CA ASP A 272 55.30 3.11 -18.85
C ASP A 272 55.51 1.59 -18.76
N ASN A 273 54.49 0.84 -18.32
CA ASN A 273 54.51 -0.63 -18.32
C ASN A 273 54.01 -1.27 -19.63
N LEU A 274 53.60 -0.48 -20.63
CA LEU A 274 53.25 -1.01 -21.94
C LEU A 274 54.52 -1.30 -22.74
N LYS A 275 54.90 -2.56 -22.77
CA LYS A 275 55.99 -3.15 -23.56
C LYS A 275 55.85 -2.70 -25.03
N SER A 276 56.69 -1.78 -25.49
CA SER A 276 56.76 -1.35 -26.88
C SER A 276 57.36 -2.49 -27.72
N SER A 277 56.53 -3.19 -28.47
CA SER A 277 56.99 -4.14 -29.48
C SER A 277 57.62 -3.36 -30.62
N ARG A 278 58.95 -3.40 -30.70
CA ARG A 278 59.70 -2.92 -31.86
C ARG A 278 59.34 -3.83 -33.03
N GLU A 279 58.79 -3.18 -34.05
CA GLU A 279 58.37 -3.73 -35.31
C GLU A 279 59.55 -4.27 -36.12
N HIS A 280 59.22 -5.29 -36.91
CA HIS A 280 59.95 -5.96 -37.98
C HIS A 280 60.96 -5.08 -38.75
N GLU A 281 62.19 -5.59 -38.88
CA GLU A 281 63.09 -5.41 -40.03
C GLU A 281 63.75 -6.79 -40.22
N ALA A 282 63.23 -7.61 -41.14
CA ALA A 282 63.79 -7.79 -42.49
C ALA A 282 65.01 -8.73 -42.51
N ASP A 283 64.73 -9.97 -42.90
CA ASP A 283 65.53 -10.84 -43.76
C ASP A 283 67.04 -10.97 -43.50
N LYS A 284 67.41 -12.07 -42.82
CA LYS A 284 68.61 -12.82 -43.21
C LYS A 284 68.32 -14.32 -43.18
N GLU A 285 68.15 -14.85 -44.39
CA GLU A 285 68.42 -16.23 -44.77
C GLU A 285 69.75 -16.74 -44.18
N GLY A 286 69.82 -18.05 -43.89
CA GLY A 286 71.06 -18.81 -43.97
C GLY A 286 71.30 -19.85 -42.88
N GLY A 287 71.24 -21.14 -43.29
CA GLY A 287 71.83 -22.31 -42.62
C GLY A 287 70.85 -23.04 -41.69
N GLU A 288 70.34 -24.26 -41.93
CA GLU A 288 70.98 -25.48 -42.46
C GLU A 288 72.36 -25.77 -41.84
N GLY A 289 72.45 -26.90 -41.13
CA GLY A 289 73.65 -27.42 -40.45
C GLY A 289 73.42 -27.57 -38.95
N GLU A 290 72.81 -28.67 -38.50
CA GLU A 290 73.52 -29.86 -38.01
C GLU A 290 74.52 -29.56 -36.89
N ASN A 291 74.24 -30.06 -35.67
CA ASN A 291 75.18 -30.83 -34.88
C ASN A 291 74.45 -31.51 -33.71
N GLU A 292 74.55 -32.85 -33.73
CA GLU A 292 74.47 -33.84 -32.63
C GLU A 292 73.30 -33.80 -31.63
#